data_AF-A0AA47GV57-F1
#
_entry.id   AF-A0AA47GV57-F1
#
_cell.length_a   1.000
_cell.length_b   1.000
_cell.length_c   1.000
_cell.angle_alpha   90.00
_cell.angle_beta   90.00
_cell.angle_gamma   90.00
#
_symmetry.space_group_name_H-M   'P 1'
#
loop_
_entity.id
_entity.type
_entity.pdbx_description
1 polymer ?
#
loop_
_entity_poly.entity_id
_entity_poly.type
_entity_poly.pdbx_seq_one_letter_code
_entity_poly.pdbx_strand_id
1 'polypeptide(L)'
;MNDLNQNNSTNQTVFSNAPEREATHEISPEERQEILDSIEETLVRERENSSGEALSMGFDSDSGFMKKVTLEKSRLGAQKRSSQLPFWMNVGAFLLLGAGSLLIWKIFGAQRVSGTLISTGIISNEGLIVERLREEARAELAVKDKELEEIREKLESVKSKRFGVEKEIEQRLRMQEENLRTEFGNAQEAERIRLIASGISGDRLKRDMANYEAAAQEEMEIRLAEFKVRLENEYGSRIAELDAQHSLYEVQISNYDAELERLKAEMASLESEIQSLAGGEYSEALRTLEELQESRVNEDGIRAQIAAYYGRVNDNWNERNPAETIESLNSLETYLNEPGIRQSEVVRNNRDVNSFFITAIRRLVSLEEAIDDAEVRLLTDEESIFGLEDLESARNEALAEAAEESRILEERLSAFLHALDELKNHYDAEYNAVFENNRDNSAHIASLLSDKLEIKSDLKSSTHLLLDSFVESANALETDEIREQIYGEFLEEINILTLELKP
;
A
#
# COMPACT_ATOMS: atom_id res chain seq x y z
N MET A 1 -43.39 -60.05 -54.56
CA MET A 1 -42.28 -60.52 -53.70
C MET A 1 -42.15 -59.47 -52.62
N ASN A 2 -43.16 -59.28 -51.75
CA ASN A 2 -43.67 -60.16 -50.69
C ASN A 2 -42.53 -60.54 -49.74
N ASP A 3 -42.62 -60.47 -48.42
CA ASP A 3 -43.54 -59.90 -47.43
C ASP A 3 -42.93 -60.33 -46.09
N LEU A 4 -43.16 -59.56 -45.02
CA LEU A 4 -43.32 -60.02 -43.62
C LEU A 4 -42.18 -60.83 -42.95
N ASN A 5 -41.65 -60.30 -41.84
CA ASN A 5 -41.98 -60.90 -40.53
C ASN A 5 -41.69 -59.95 -39.36
N GLN A 6 -42.77 -59.54 -38.68
CA GLN A 6 -42.73 -59.01 -37.31
C GLN A 6 -42.60 -60.20 -36.35
N ASN A 7 -41.85 -60.06 -35.27
CA ASN A 7 -42.28 -60.69 -34.03
C ASN A 7 -41.83 -59.93 -32.79
N ASN A 8 -42.83 -59.77 -31.94
CA ASN A 8 -42.96 -59.03 -30.71
C ASN A 8 -42.51 -59.94 -29.54
N SER A 9 -41.81 -59.42 -28.54
CA SER A 9 -41.76 -60.03 -27.21
C SER A 9 -41.50 -58.98 -26.15
N THR A 10 -42.62 -58.49 -25.64
CA THR A 10 -42.89 -58.00 -24.29
C THR A 10 -42.08 -58.76 -23.23
N ASN A 11 -41.31 -58.06 -22.41
CA ASN A 11 -40.94 -58.54 -21.08
C ASN A 11 -41.29 -57.47 -20.04
N GLN A 12 -42.46 -57.66 -19.43
CA GLN A 12 -42.79 -57.15 -18.12
C GLN A 12 -41.84 -57.75 -17.09
N THR A 13 -41.22 -56.93 -16.26
CA THR A 13 -40.70 -57.37 -14.96
C THR A 13 -41.34 -56.53 -13.86
N VAL A 14 -41.97 -57.26 -12.94
CA VAL A 14 -42.71 -56.83 -11.76
C VAL A 14 -41.79 -57.10 -10.56
N PHE A 15 -41.57 -56.05 -9.74
CA PHE A 15 -41.17 -56.00 -8.32
C PHE A 15 -40.03 -56.87 -7.77
N SER A 16 -39.06 -56.22 -7.11
CA SER A 16 -38.61 -56.57 -5.75
C SER A 16 -37.68 -55.50 -5.15
N ASN A 17 -38.20 -54.78 -4.13
CA ASN A 17 -37.53 -54.23 -2.94
C ASN A 17 -36.04 -53.84 -3.03
N ALA A 18 -35.78 -52.53 -3.11
CA ALA A 18 -34.51 -51.93 -2.71
C ALA A 18 -34.47 -51.78 -1.18
N PRO A 19 -33.38 -52.17 -0.47
CA PRO A 19 -33.21 -51.85 0.93
C PRO A 19 -32.71 -50.40 1.09
N GLU A 20 -33.42 -49.61 1.89
CA GLU A 20 -32.89 -48.40 2.51
C GLU A 20 -31.58 -48.74 3.23
N ARG A 21 -30.48 -48.10 2.80
CA ARG A 21 -29.22 -48.08 3.55
C ARG A 21 -29.07 -46.69 4.15
N GLU A 22 -29.68 -46.48 5.30
CA GLU A 22 -29.20 -45.52 6.28
C GLU A 22 -27.91 -46.09 6.89
N ALA A 23 -26.77 -45.48 6.54
CA ALA A 23 -25.52 -45.64 7.26
C ALA A 23 -25.08 -44.26 7.73
N THR A 24 -25.77 -43.74 8.75
CA THR A 24 -25.22 -42.67 9.57
C THR A 24 -24.04 -43.27 10.33
N HIS A 25 -22.82 -42.84 9.98
CA HIS A 25 -21.65 -43.08 10.80
C HIS A 25 -21.83 -42.29 12.10
N GLU A 26 -22.42 -42.94 13.11
CA GLU A 26 -22.50 -42.39 14.46
C GLU A 26 -21.07 -42.34 15.01
N ILE A 27 -20.50 -41.13 14.99
CA ILE A 27 -19.27 -40.79 15.70
C ILE A 27 -19.44 -41.26 17.15
N SER A 28 -18.51 -42.11 17.59
CA SER A 28 -18.53 -42.67 18.94
C SER A 28 -18.58 -41.56 19.99
N PRO A 29 -19.28 -41.73 21.13
CA PRO A 29 -19.22 -40.77 22.24
C PRO A 29 -17.78 -40.46 22.69
N GLU A 30 -16.87 -41.43 22.51
CA GLU A 30 -15.45 -41.29 22.83
C GLU A 30 -14.74 -40.39 21.81
N GLU A 31 -15.01 -40.56 20.51
CA GLU A 31 -14.48 -39.69 19.44
C GLU A 31 -15.02 -38.26 19.55
N ARG A 32 -16.28 -38.08 19.99
CA ARG A 32 -16.83 -36.74 20.28
C ARG A 32 -16.08 -36.05 21.43
N GLN A 33 -15.72 -36.79 22.47
CA GLN A 33 -15.01 -36.24 23.62
C GLN A 33 -13.57 -35.85 23.24
N GLU A 34 -12.90 -36.67 22.45
CA GLU A 34 -11.54 -36.39 21.94
C GLU A 34 -11.51 -35.13 21.05
N ILE A 35 -12.53 -34.95 20.19
CA ILE A 35 -12.66 -33.74 19.38
C ILE A 35 -12.87 -32.50 20.25
N LEU A 36 -13.74 -32.58 21.28
CA LEU A 36 -13.98 -31.45 22.19
C LEU A 36 -12.74 -31.07 23.00
N ASP A 37 -12.00 -32.06 23.51
CA ASP A 37 -10.77 -31.82 24.27
C ASP A 37 -9.68 -31.17 23.38
N SER A 38 -9.59 -31.55 22.09
CA SER A 38 -8.65 -30.94 21.14
C SER A 38 -8.97 -29.48 20.81
N ILE A 39 -10.25 -29.10 20.81
CA ILE A 39 -10.71 -27.72 20.58
C ILE A 39 -10.44 -26.86 21.81
N GLU A 40 -10.61 -27.40 23.02
CA GLU A 40 -10.31 -26.67 24.26
C GLU A 40 -8.80 -26.41 24.42
N GLU A 41 -7.95 -27.39 24.06
CA GLU A 41 -6.49 -27.21 24.09
C GLU A 41 -6.00 -26.12 23.11
N THR A 42 -6.62 -26.02 21.92
CA THR A 42 -6.27 -24.99 20.94
C THR A 42 -6.71 -23.59 21.39
N LEU A 43 -7.90 -23.45 21.97
CA LEU A 43 -8.38 -22.17 22.49
C LEU A 43 -7.60 -21.64 23.70
N VAL A 44 -7.08 -22.53 24.56
CA VAL A 44 -6.24 -22.14 25.69
C VAL A 44 -4.87 -21.62 25.20
N ARG A 45 -4.27 -22.28 24.20
CA ARG A 45 -3.00 -21.81 23.60
C ARG A 45 -3.11 -20.43 22.96
N GLU A 46 -4.24 -20.11 22.34
CA GLU A 46 -4.44 -18.83 21.66
C GLU A 46 -4.72 -17.67 22.64
N ARG A 47 -5.28 -17.99 23.82
CA ARG A 47 -5.50 -17.01 24.89
C ARG A 47 -4.22 -16.65 25.66
N GLU A 48 -3.29 -17.58 25.81
CA GLU A 48 -1.98 -17.29 26.43
C GLU A 48 -1.07 -16.46 25.51
N ASN A 49 -1.20 -16.60 24.19
CA ASN A 49 -0.40 -15.83 23.24
C ASN A 49 -0.91 -14.41 22.96
N SER A 50 -2.19 -14.10 23.22
CA SER A 50 -2.77 -12.77 22.94
C SER A 50 -2.77 -11.78 24.12
N SER A 51 -2.30 -12.19 25.31
CA SER A 51 -2.32 -11.34 26.52
C SER A 51 -0.98 -10.73 26.91
N GLY A 52 0.05 -10.83 26.04
CA GLY A 52 1.43 -10.42 26.33
C GLY A 52 1.84 -8.97 26.00
N GLU A 53 1.08 -8.21 25.21
CA GLU A 53 1.54 -6.90 24.70
C GLU A 53 0.48 -5.79 24.84
N ALA A 54 0.14 -5.43 26.08
CA ALA A 54 -0.44 -4.12 26.37
C ALA A 54 -0.24 -3.74 27.83
N LEU A 55 0.64 -2.74 28.08
CA LEU A 55 0.58 -1.70 29.14
C LEU A 55 1.97 -1.37 29.70
N SER A 56 2.54 -0.24 29.26
CA SER A 56 3.51 0.53 30.03
C SER A 56 3.72 1.92 29.39
N MET A 57 2.84 2.87 29.69
CA MET A 57 3.23 4.29 29.79
C MET A 57 2.19 5.05 30.61
N GLY A 58 2.52 5.25 31.89
CA GLY A 58 1.80 6.14 32.78
C GLY A 58 2.22 7.59 32.56
N PHE A 59 1.25 8.50 32.64
CA PHE A 59 1.48 9.93 32.71
C PHE A 59 0.76 10.46 33.95
N ASP A 60 1.55 10.90 34.93
CA ASP A 60 1.08 11.56 36.14
C ASP A 60 0.57 12.97 35.82
N SER A 61 -0.65 13.29 36.28
CA SER A 61 -1.19 14.65 36.28
C SER A 61 -1.44 15.12 37.70
N ASP A 62 -0.53 15.94 38.23
CA ASP A 62 -0.76 16.67 39.48
C ASP A 62 -0.22 18.10 39.35
N SER A 63 -1.13 19.07 39.40
CA SER A 63 -0.94 20.40 40.03
C SER A 63 -2.08 21.35 39.65
N GLY A 64 -3.09 21.39 40.53
CA GLY A 64 -4.00 22.53 40.62
C GLY A 64 -3.36 23.65 41.45
N PHE A 65 -3.50 24.90 41.00
CA PHE A 65 -3.47 26.06 41.90
C PHE A 65 -4.17 27.27 41.26
N MET A 66 -5.49 27.38 41.51
CA MET A 66 -6.26 28.62 41.32
C MET A 66 -6.20 29.43 42.62
N LYS A 67 -5.48 30.56 42.63
CA LYS A 67 -5.51 31.53 43.75
C LYS A 67 -6.14 32.85 43.29
N LYS A 68 -7.34 33.09 43.84
CA LYS A 68 -8.12 34.33 43.75
C LYS A 68 -7.28 35.53 44.23
N VAL A 69 -7.28 36.62 43.46
CA VAL A 69 -6.81 37.93 43.90
C VAL A 69 -8.01 38.89 43.93
N THR A 70 -8.36 39.30 45.14
CA THR A 70 -9.32 40.34 45.48
C THR A 70 -8.74 41.72 45.20
N LEU A 71 -9.49 42.55 44.48
CA LEU A 71 -9.25 43.99 44.31
C LEU A 71 -9.61 44.73 45.59
N GLU A 72 -8.63 45.42 46.20
CA GLU A 72 -8.89 46.56 47.06
C GLU A 72 -8.21 47.83 46.51
N LYS A 73 -8.99 48.91 46.55
CA LYS A 73 -8.62 50.28 46.21
C LYS A 73 -7.73 50.87 47.29
N SER A 74 -6.66 51.55 46.91
CA SER A 74 -6.12 52.66 47.70
C SER A 74 -5.59 53.77 46.80
N ARG A 75 -6.14 54.96 47.04
CA ARG A 75 -5.80 56.25 46.43
C ARG A 75 -4.60 56.90 47.12
N LEU A 76 -3.89 57.70 46.32
CA LEU A 76 -3.09 58.91 46.65
C LEU A 76 -1.69 58.73 47.28
N GLY A 77 -0.72 59.42 46.67
CA GLY A 77 0.55 59.77 47.27
C GLY A 77 1.62 60.21 46.27
N ALA A 78 1.57 61.46 45.82
CA ALA A 78 2.66 62.07 45.05
C ALA A 78 3.83 62.42 45.99
N GLN A 79 5.00 61.78 45.84
CA GLN A 79 6.29 62.42 46.17
C GLN A 79 7.52 61.61 45.74
N LYS A 80 8.54 62.39 45.34
CA LYS A 80 9.99 62.11 45.26
C LYS A 80 10.55 61.49 43.98
N ARG A 81 11.31 62.36 43.29
CA ARG A 81 12.30 62.11 42.23
C ARG A 81 12.99 60.75 42.38
N SER A 82 12.71 59.82 41.48
CA SER A 82 13.39 58.54 41.38
C SER A 82 14.53 58.63 40.36
N SER A 83 15.76 58.66 40.87
CA SER A 83 17.04 58.50 40.13
C SER A 83 17.22 57.10 39.49
N GLN A 84 16.13 56.36 39.26
CA GLN A 84 16.14 54.98 38.78
C GLN A 84 15.52 54.82 37.38
N LEU A 85 15.01 55.91 36.80
CA LEU A 85 14.46 55.92 35.43
C LEU A 85 15.46 55.48 34.34
N PRO A 86 16.77 55.86 34.39
CA PRO A 86 17.73 55.38 33.40
C PRO A 86 17.96 53.86 33.46
N PHE A 87 17.88 53.29 34.67
CA PHE A 87 18.12 51.86 34.89
C PHE A 87 16.98 51.02 34.31
N TRP A 88 15.72 51.42 34.54
CA TRP A 88 14.56 50.71 33.98
C TRP A 88 14.46 50.84 32.45
N MET A 89 14.97 51.94 31.89
CA MET A 89 15.00 52.13 30.43
C MET A 89 16.01 51.19 29.76
N ASN A 90 17.20 51.01 30.35
CA ASN A 90 18.18 50.03 29.86
C ASN A 90 17.69 48.60 30.03
N VAL A 91 17.05 48.26 31.16
CA VAL A 91 16.46 46.93 31.38
C VAL A 91 15.33 46.66 30.38
N GLY A 92 14.53 47.67 30.04
CA GLY A 92 13.51 47.58 29.00
C GLY A 92 14.08 47.33 27.61
N ALA A 93 15.19 48.00 27.26
CA ALA A 93 15.89 47.78 25.99
C ALA A 93 16.47 46.35 25.89
N PHE A 94 17.09 45.84 26.96
CA PHE A 94 17.57 44.45 26.99
C PHE A 94 16.43 43.41 26.93
N LEU A 95 15.27 43.70 27.52
CA LEU A 95 14.09 42.85 27.42
C LEU A 95 13.50 42.83 26.01
N LEU A 96 13.46 43.98 25.32
CA LEU A 96 13.04 44.08 23.92
C LEU A 96 14.02 43.38 22.97
N LEU A 97 15.33 43.53 23.19
CA LEU A 97 16.35 42.82 22.42
C LEU A 97 16.28 41.30 22.64
N GLY A 98 16.10 40.85 23.89
CA GLY A 98 15.94 39.43 24.20
C GLY A 98 14.66 38.83 23.62
N ALA A 99 13.54 39.55 23.69
CA ALA A 99 12.27 39.13 23.08
C ALA A 99 12.35 39.12 21.54
N GLY A 100 13.03 40.10 20.94
CA GLY A 100 13.29 40.16 19.50
C GLY A 100 14.14 38.98 19.01
N SER A 101 15.24 38.66 19.71
CA SER A 101 16.06 37.49 19.39
C SER A 101 15.30 36.17 19.54
N LEU A 102 14.41 36.04 20.53
CA LEU A 102 13.57 34.85 20.69
C LEU A 102 12.52 34.71 19.58
N LEU A 103 11.96 35.82 19.09
CA LEU A 103 11.05 35.83 17.94
C LEU A 103 11.76 35.43 16.64
N ILE A 104 12.97 35.96 16.41
CA ILE A 104 13.81 35.60 15.26
C ILE A 104 14.20 34.11 15.36
N TRP A 105 14.61 33.62 16.52
CA TRP A 105 14.94 32.20 16.71
C TRP A 105 13.72 31.30 16.52
N LYS A 106 12.51 31.73 16.91
CA LYS A 106 11.28 30.95 16.71
C LYS A 106 10.83 30.91 15.25
N ILE A 107 10.98 32.02 14.51
CA ILE A 107 10.61 32.11 13.10
C ILE A 107 11.63 31.40 12.20
N PHE A 108 12.94 31.56 12.47
CA PHE A 108 14.00 30.99 11.63
C PHE A 108 14.53 29.64 12.13
N GLY A 109 14.42 29.32 13.43
CA GLY A 109 14.85 28.05 14.00
C GLY A 109 13.97 26.86 13.59
N ALA A 110 12.70 27.12 13.25
CA ALA A 110 11.81 26.12 12.67
C ALA A 110 12.23 25.67 11.25
N GLN A 111 13.14 26.38 10.59
CA GLN A 111 13.59 26.05 9.22
C GLN A 111 14.96 25.32 9.16
N ARG A 112 15.60 24.98 10.28
CA ARG A 112 16.98 24.42 10.29
C ARG A 112 17.13 22.95 10.74
N VAL A 113 16.05 22.17 10.90
CA VAL A 113 16.15 20.72 11.23
C VAL A 113 15.31 19.84 10.30
N SER A 114 15.29 20.17 9.01
CA SER A 114 14.92 19.21 7.94
C SER A 114 15.98 19.19 6.84
N GLY A 115 17.25 19.24 7.25
CA GLY A 115 18.42 18.92 6.41
C GLY A 115 18.70 17.42 6.32
N THR A 116 17.75 16.56 6.71
CA THR A 116 17.67 15.20 6.18
C THR A 116 16.98 15.32 4.83
N LEU A 117 17.61 14.77 3.80
CA LEU A 117 17.04 14.58 2.47
C LEU A 117 15.69 13.86 2.56
N ILE A 118 14.62 14.60 2.84
CA ILE A 118 13.32 14.22 2.35
C ILE A 118 13.38 14.70 0.91
N SER A 119 13.82 13.80 0.04
CA SER A 119 13.37 13.81 -1.33
C SER A 119 11.84 13.63 -1.29
N THR A 120 11.10 14.68 -0.93
CA THR A 120 9.74 14.92 -1.42
C THR A 120 9.85 15.31 -2.89
N GLY A 121 10.61 14.52 -3.65
CA GLY A 121 10.42 14.40 -5.08
C GLY A 121 9.24 13.47 -5.21
N ILE A 122 8.06 14.07 -5.32
CA ILE A 122 6.89 13.58 -6.06
C ILE A 122 7.09 12.14 -6.56
N ILE A 123 6.96 11.17 -5.65
CA ILE A 123 6.60 9.82 -6.09
C ILE A 123 5.15 10.02 -6.47
N SER A 124 4.92 10.25 -7.78
CA SER A 124 3.58 10.39 -8.35
C SER A 124 2.70 9.32 -7.74
N ASN A 125 1.46 9.68 -7.34
CA ASN A 125 0.48 8.73 -6.81
C ASN A 125 0.31 7.51 -7.74
N GLU A 126 0.62 7.65 -9.03
CA GLU A 126 0.63 6.58 -10.03
C GLU A 126 1.72 5.53 -9.77
N GLY A 127 2.91 5.92 -9.32
CA GLY A 127 3.99 4.98 -8.98
C GLY A 127 3.63 4.10 -7.78
N LEU A 128 2.92 4.66 -6.81
CA LEU A 128 2.38 3.90 -5.67
C LEU A 128 1.26 2.93 -6.10
N ILE A 129 0.41 3.34 -7.05
CA ILE A 129 -0.64 2.48 -7.60
C ILE A 129 -0.03 1.31 -8.36
N VAL A 130 1.00 1.57 -9.18
CA VAL A 130 1.72 0.53 -9.94
C VAL A 130 2.37 -0.48 -9.01
N GLU A 131 3.07 -0.04 -7.97
CA GLU A 131 3.73 -0.97 -7.04
C GLU A 131 2.71 -1.82 -6.28
N ARG A 132 1.58 -1.24 -5.86
CA ARG A 132 0.48 -1.99 -5.24
C ARG A 132 -0.14 -3.01 -6.18
N LEU A 133 -0.38 -2.65 -7.45
CA LEU A 133 -0.93 -3.58 -8.43
C LEU A 133 0.04 -4.74 -8.68
N ARG A 134 1.35 -4.47 -8.68
CA ARG A 134 2.40 -5.49 -8.78
C ARG A 134 2.43 -6.41 -7.56
N GLU A 135 2.26 -5.85 -6.37
CA GLU A 135 2.19 -6.59 -5.11
C GLU A 135 0.94 -7.49 -5.07
N GLU A 136 -0.22 -6.96 -5.46
CA GLU A 136 -1.50 -7.69 -5.53
C GLU A 136 -1.40 -8.86 -6.52
N ALA A 137 -0.89 -8.64 -7.73
CA ALA A 137 -0.74 -9.70 -8.72
C ALA A 137 0.27 -10.78 -8.28
N ARG A 138 1.36 -10.40 -7.59
CA ARG A 138 2.30 -11.37 -6.98
C ARG A 138 1.66 -12.17 -5.87
N ALA A 139 0.83 -11.54 -5.04
CA ALA A 139 0.10 -12.22 -3.98
C ALA A 139 -0.92 -13.20 -4.56
N GLU A 140 -1.65 -12.80 -5.61
CA GLU A 140 -2.59 -13.67 -6.32
C GLU A 140 -1.89 -14.88 -6.95
N LEU A 141 -0.76 -14.67 -7.62
CA LEU A 141 0.08 -15.77 -8.14
C LEU A 141 0.51 -16.73 -7.03
N ALA A 142 0.97 -16.21 -5.88
CA ALA A 142 1.40 -17.05 -4.77
C ALA A 142 0.24 -17.86 -4.15
N VAL A 143 -0.98 -17.31 -4.11
CA VAL A 143 -2.17 -18.04 -3.69
C VAL A 143 -2.50 -19.16 -4.68
N LYS A 144 -2.50 -18.87 -5.98
CA LYS A 144 -2.77 -19.86 -7.04
C LYS A 144 -1.74 -20.98 -7.07
N ASP A 145 -0.45 -20.66 -6.89
CA ASP A 145 0.62 -21.66 -6.79
C ASP A 145 0.40 -22.61 -5.59
N LYS A 146 -0.07 -22.06 -4.45
CA LYS A 146 -0.40 -22.86 -3.27
C LYS A 146 -1.62 -23.76 -3.50
N GLU A 147 -2.67 -23.26 -4.13
CA GLU A 147 -3.86 -24.05 -4.50
C GLU A 147 -3.47 -25.21 -5.43
N LEU A 148 -2.58 -24.95 -6.38
CA LEU A 148 -2.10 -25.95 -7.31
C LEU A 148 -1.30 -27.06 -6.59
N GLU A 149 -0.45 -26.69 -5.63
CA GLU A 149 0.27 -27.66 -4.81
C GLU A 149 -0.68 -28.54 -3.98
N GLU A 150 -1.76 -27.96 -3.42
CA GLU A 150 -2.78 -28.72 -2.70
C GLU A 150 -3.50 -29.73 -3.61
N ILE A 151 -3.80 -29.35 -4.86
CA ILE A 151 -4.41 -30.26 -5.84
C ILE A 151 -3.43 -31.39 -6.22
N ARG A 152 -2.13 -31.09 -6.37
CA ARG A 152 -1.09 -32.11 -6.63
C ARG A 152 -0.98 -33.09 -5.46
N GLU A 153 -1.05 -32.62 -4.23
CA GLU A 153 -1.05 -33.48 -3.04
C GLU A 153 -2.29 -34.40 -3.01
N LYS A 154 -3.47 -33.86 -3.33
CA LYS A 154 -4.71 -34.65 -3.47
C LYS A 154 -4.60 -35.71 -4.58
N LEU A 155 -4.02 -35.35 -5.73
CA LEU A 155 -3.77 -36.29 -6.83
C LEU A 155 -2.85 -37.44 -6.39
N GLU A 156 -1.77 -37.14 -5.68
CA GLU A 156 -0.85 -38.16 -5.16
C GLU A 156 -1.52 -39.05 -4.11
N SER A 157 -2.35 -38.47 -3.25
CA SER A 157 -3.18 -39.22 -2.29
C SER A 157 -4.12 -40.21 -2.99
N VAL A 158 -4.78 -39.79 -4.07
CA VAL A 158 -5.65 -40.66 -4.89
C VAL A 158 -4.84 -41.80 -5.52
N LYS A 159 -3.66 -41.51 -6.09
CA LYS A 159 -2.75 -42.53 -6.65
C LYS A 159 -2.33 -43.56 -5.60
N SER A 160 -1.93 -43.09 -4.41
CA SER A 160 -1.56 -43.95 -3.29
C SER A 160 -2.73 -44.82 -2.82
N LYS A 161 -3.94 -44.24 -2.72
CA LYS A 161 -5.16 -45.00 -2.37
C LYS A 161 -5.45 -46.10 -3.40
N ARG A 162 -5.33 -45.78 -4.69
CA ARG A 162 -5.52 -46.76 -5.77
C ARG A 162 -4.50 -47.90 -5.69
N PHE A 163 -3.22 -47.58 -5.54
CA PHE A 163 -2.18 -48.60 -5.37
C PHE A 163 -2.43 -49.46 -4.12
N GLY A 164 -2.92 -48.86 -3.03
CA GLY A 164 -3.32 -49.57 -1.82
C GLY A 164 -4.44 -50.58 -2.08
N VAL A 165 -5.47 -50.19 -2.85
CA VAL A 165 -6.57 -51.08 -3.25
C VAL A 165 -6.07 -52.23 -4.13
N GLU A 166 -5.23 -51.95 -5.13
CA GLU A 166 -4.65 -52.98 -6.00
C GLU A 166 -3.84 -54.02 -5.21
N LYS A 167 -3.03 -53.56 -4.25
CA LYS A 167 -2.25 -54.43 -3.36
C LYS A 167 -3.16 -55.25 -2.42
N GLU A 168 -4.24 -54.68 -1.93
CA GLU A 168 -5.23 -55.39 -1.10
C GLU A 168 -5.88 -56.53 -1.89
N ILE A 169 -6.29 -56.27 -3.13
CA ILE A 169 -6.87 -57.28 -4.03
C ILE A 169 -5.88 -58.43 -4.25
N GLU A 170 -4.63 -58.11 -4.57
CA GLU A 170 -3.58 -59.12 -4.80
C GLU A 170 -3.32 -59.95 -3.54
N GLN A 171 -3.27 -59.32 -2.36
CA GLN A 171 -3.09 -60.02 -1.09
C GLN A 171 -4.25 -60.95 -0.79
N ARG A 172 -5.50 -60.50 -0.97
CA ARG A 172 -6.70 -61.35 -0.78
C ARG A 172 -6.70 -62.52 -1.74
N LEU A 173 -6.32 -62.31 -2.99
CA LEU A 173 -6.21 -63.37 -4.00
C LEU A 173 -5.18 -64.43 -3.60
N ARG A 174 -3.98 -64.01 -3.19
CA ARG A 174 -2.92 -64.93 -2.72
C ARG A 174 -3.33 -65.71 -1.48
N MET A 175 -3.99 -65.06 -0.52
CA MET A 175 -4.50 -65.75 0.68
C MET A 175 -5.54 -66.81 0.31
N GLN A 176 -6.44 -66.49 -0.61
CA GLN A 176 -7.46 -67.45 -1.05
C GLN A 176 -6.85 -68.62 -1.82
N GLU A 177 -5.84 -68.37 -2.66
CA GLU A 177 -5.10 -69.42 -3.36
C GLU A 177 -4.40 -70.38 -2.39
N GLU A 178 -3.71 -69.86 -1.37
CA GLU A 178 -3.04 -70.68 -0.37
C GLU A 178 -4.03 -71.48 0.49
N ASN A 179 -5.17 -70.88 0.85
CA ASN A 179 -6.24 -71.56 1.57
C ASN A 179 -6.80 -72.73 0.75
N LEU A 180 -7.14 -72.49 -0.52
CA LEU A 180 -7.65 -73.54 -1.42
C LEU A 180 -6.61 -74.65 -1.64
N ARG A 181 -5.33 -74.30 -1.77
CA ARG A 181 -4.23 -75.26 -1.90
C ARG A 181 -4.10 -76.15 -0.66
N THR A 182 -4.26 -75.57 0.53
CA THR A 182 -4.22 -76.29 1.80
C THR A 182 -5.45 -77.21 1.96
N GLU A 183 -6.65 -76.71 1.66
CA GLU A 183 -7.88 -77.50 1.66
C GLU A 183 -7.78 -78.69 0.72
N PHE A 184 -7.26 -78.47 -0.48
CA PHE A 184 -7.04 -79.50 -1.49
C PHE A 184 -6.03 -80.56 -1.03
N GLY A 185 -4.89 -80.15 -0.47
CA GLY A 185 -3.90 -81.09 0.06
C GLY A 185 -4.47 -82.00 1.16
N ASN A 186 -5.32 -81.45 2.02
CA ASN A 186 -6.02 -82.22 3.05
C ASN A 186 -7.05 -83.19 2.43
N ALA A 187 -7.79 -82.75 1.41
CA ALA A 187 -8.78 -83.58 0.73
C ALA A 187 -8.14 -84.75 -0.04
N GLN A 188 -7.00 -84.52 -0.70
CA GLN A 188 -6.22 -85.56 -1.37
C GLN A 188 -5.77 -86.67 -0.41
N GLU A 189 -5.23 -86.32 0.76
CA GLU A 189 -4.78 -87.32 1.73
C GLU A 189 -5.97 -88.09 2.33
N ALA A 190 -7.08 -87.42 2.59
CA ALA A 190 -8.32 -88.07 3.05
C ALA A 190 -8.86 -89.07 2.02
N GLU A 191 -8.89 -88.71 0.74
CA GLU A 191 -9.35 -89.60 -0.33
C GLU A 191 -8.40 -90.79 -0.51
N ARG A 192 -7.09 -90.56 -0.42
CA ARG A 192 -6.09 -91.63 -0.43
C ARG A 192 -6.33 -92.65 0.68
N ILE A 193 -6.56 -92.19 1.91
CA ILE A 193 -6.88 -93.06 3.05
C ILE A 193 -8.17 -93.84 2.79
N ARG A 194 -9.21 -93.18 2.25
CA ARG A 194 -10.50 -93.81 1.92
C ARG A 194 -10.36 -94.92 0.87
N LEU A 195 -9.60 -94.70 -0.19
CA LEU A 195 -9.38 -95.69 -1.26
C LEU A 195 -8.61 -96.91 -0.73
N ILE A 196 -7.58 -96.69 0.08
CA ILE A 196 -6.83 -97.76 0.74
C ILE A 196 -7.75 -98.58 1.66
N ALA A 197 -8.56 -97.91 2.49
CA ALA A 197 -9.52 -98.57 3.38
C ALA A 197 -10.59 -99.38 2.62
N SER A 198 -10.90 -98.99 1.39
CA SER A 198 -11.82 -99.70 0.49
C SER A 198 -11.16 -100.89 -0.24
N GLY A 199 -9.88 -101.19 0.05
CA GLY A 199 -9.14 -102.28 -0.56
C GLY A 199 -8.59 -101.99 -1.96
N ILE A 200 -8.55 -100.73 -2.40
CA ILE A 200 -7.97 -100.33 -3.69
C ILE A 200 -6.46 -100.11 -3.49
N SER A 201 -5.62 -100.81 -4.25
CA SER A 201 -4.15 -100.72 -4.15
C SER A 201 -3.46 -100.76 -5.52
N GLY A 202 -2.16 -100.46 -5.53
CA GLY A 202 -1.29 -100.58 -6.72
C GLY A 202 -1.66 -99.61 -7.84
N ASP A 203 -1.71 -100.11 -9.08
CA ASP A 203 -1.95 -99.27 -10.26
C ASP A 203 -3.36 -98.68 -10.32
N ARG A 204 -4.34 -99.37 -9.72
CA ARG A 204 -5.71 -98.84 -9.63
C ARG A 204 -5.76 -97.62 -8.72
N LEU A 205 -5.13 -97.69 -7.55
CA LEU A 205 -5.03 -96.54 -6.63
C LEU A 205 -4.36 -95.35 -7.31
N LYS A 206 -3.27 -95.56 -8.05
CA LYS A 206 -2.58 -94.48 -8.79
C LYS A 206 -3.49 -93.82 -9.82
N ARG A 207 -4.24 -94.61 -10.58
CA ARG A 207 -5.17 -94.09 -11.59
C ARG A 207 -6.31 -93.31 -10.95
N ASP A 208 -6.91 -93.86 -9.90
CA ASP A 208 -8.03 -93.24 -9.21
C ASP A 208 -7.58 -91.93 -8.52
N MET A 209 -6.38 -91.90 -7.90
CA MET A 209 -5.80 -90.68 -7.35
C MET A 209 -5.46 -89.63 -8.41
N ALA A 210 -4.92 -90.02 -9.56
CA ALA A 210 -4.62 -89.07 -10.65
C ALA A 210 -5.91 -88.44 -11.22
N ASN A 211 -6.98 -89.23 -11.36
CA ASN A 211 -8.27 -88.72 -11.77
C ASN A 211 -8.87 -87.77 -10.73
N TYR A 212 -8.74 -88.09 -9.43
CA TYR A 212 -9.18 -87.22 -8.35
C TYR A 212 -8.41 -85.90 -8.32
N GLU A 213 -7.07 -85.96 -8.46
CA GLU A 213 -6.20 -84.78 -8.54
C GLU A 213 -6.59 -83.88 -9.71
N ALA A 214 -6.81 -84.43 -10.90
CA ALA A 214 -7.23 -83.67 -12.07
C ALA A 214 -8.58 -82.97 -11.85
N ALA A 215 -9.59 -83.71 -11.35
CA ALA A 215 -10.92 -83.15 -11.11
C ALA A 215 -10.92 -82.07 -10.02
N ALA A 216 -10.17 -82.27 -8.94
CA ALA A 216 -10.12 -81.32 -7.86
C ALA A 216 -9.22 -80.09 -8.19
N GLN A 217 -8.23 -80.23 -9.08
CA GLN A 217 -7.52 -79.08 -9.64
C GLN A 217 -8.45 -78.22 -10.51
N GLU A 218 -9.28 -78.84 -11.36
CA GLU A 218 -10.30 -78.12 -12.14
C GLU A 218 -11.28 -77.36 -11.23
N GLU A 219 -11.75 -77.98 -10.15
CA GLU A 219 -12.62 -77.32 -9.17
C GLU A 219 -11.92 -76.14 -8.48
N MET A 220 -10.65 -76.28 -8.12
CA MET A 220 -9.86 -75.19 -7.53
C MET A 220 -9.73 -74.00 -8.49
N GLU A 221 -9.44 -74.26 -9.76
CA GLU A 221 -9.34 -73.22 -10.80
C GLU A 221 -10.67 -72.49 -10.99
N ILE A 222 -11.79 -73.21 -11.00
CA ILE A 222 -13.14 -72.62 -11.06
C ILE A 222 -13.40 -71.71 -9.85
N ARG A 223 -13.13 -72.20 -8.63
CA ARG A 223 -13.33 -71.42 -7.39
C ARG A 223 -12.46 -70.16 -7.35
N LEU A 224 -11.22 -70.25 -7.83
CA LEU A 224 -10.33 -69.09 -7.96
C LEU A 224 -10.85 -68.09 -8.99
N ALA A 225 -11.33 -68.55 -10.14
CA ALA A 225 -11.91 -67.69 -11.17
C ALA A 225 -13.15 -66.95 -10.64
N GLU A 226 -14.05 -67.65 -9.96
CA GLU A 226 -15.22 -67.04 -9.33
C GLU A 226 -14.84 -66.02 -8.25
N PHE A 227 -13.81 -66.31 -7.45
CA PHE A 227 -13.33 -65.39 -6.44
C PHE A 227 -12.72 -64.12 -7.06
N LYS A 228 -11.97 -64.25 -8.16
CA LYS A 228 -11.46 -63.11 -8.93
C LYS A 228 -12.60 -62.22 -9.43
N VAL A 229 -13.62 -62.80 -10.05
CA VAL A 229 -14.80 -62.05 -10.52
C VAL A 229 -15.51 -61.35 -9.36
N ARG A 230 -15.61 -61.98 -8.18
CA ARG A 230 -16.18 -61.33 -6.99
C ARG A 230 -15.35 -60.13 -6.53
N LEU A 231 -14.02 -60.27 -6.46
CA LEU A 231 -13.13 -59.16 -6.11
C LEU A 231 -13.19 -58.03 -7.14
N GLU A 232 -13.20 -58.35 -8.43
CA GLU A 232 -13.35 -57.36 -9.50
C GLU A 232 -14.67 -56.59 -9.37
N ASN A 233 -15.77 -57.26 -9.02
CA ASN A 233 -17.05 -56.58 -8.78
C ASN A 233 -17.06 -55.76 -7.47
N GLU A 234 -16.45 -56.26 -6.40
CA GLU A 234 -16.38 -55.58 -5.09
C GLU A 234 -15.54 -54.29 -5.17
N TYR A 235 -14.41 -54.34 -5.88
CA TYR A 235 -13.46 -53.24 -5.97
C TYR A 235 -13.57 -52.41 -7.25
N GLY A 236 -14.26 -52.92 -8.28
CA GLY A 236 -14.40 -52.24 -9.56
C GLY A 236 -15.00 -50.85 -9.44
N SER A 237 -16.07 -50.71 -8.64
CA SER A 237 -16.67 -49.40 -8.37
C SER A 237 -15.72 -48.44 -7.65
N ARG A 238 -14.91 -48.95 -6.71
CA ARG A 238 -13.94 -48.14 -5.95
C ARG A 238 -12.76 -47.69 -6.82
N ILE A 239 -12.26 -48.56 -7.70
CA ILE A 239 -11.21 -48.22 -8.66
C ILE A 239 -11.74 -47.19 -9.66
N ALA A 240 -12.95 -47.40 -10.20
CA ALA A 240 -13.58 -46.46 -11.12
C ALA A 240 -13.80 -45.08 -10.48
N GLU A 241 -14.19 -45.02 -9.20
CA GLU A 241 -14.30 -43.77 -8.45
C GLU A 241 -12.95 -43.05 -8.30
N LEU A 242 -11.89 -43.80 -7.94
CA LEU A 242 -10.54 -43.23 -7.81
C LEU A 242 -9.99 -42.75 -9.16
N ASP A 243 -10.26 -43.47 -10.25
CA ASP A 243 -9.86 -43.06 -11.59
C ASP A 243 -10.64 -41.79 -12.03
N ALA A 244 -11.94 -41.70 -11.71
CA ALA A 244 -12.72 -40.49 -11.96
C ALA A 244 -12.19 -39.27 -11.17
N GLN A 245 -11.84 -39.46 -9.89
CA GLN A 245 -11.20 -38.42 -9.08
C GLN A 245 -9.84 -38.01 -9.65
N HIS A 246 -9.05 -38.97 -10.12
CA HIS A 246 -7.76 -38.71 -10.76
C HIS A 246 -7.91 -37.83 -12.00
N SER A 247 -8.82 -38.21 -12.92
CA SER A 247 -9.08 -37.41 -14.12
C SER A 247 -9.61 -36.01 -13.79
N LEU A 248 -10.46 -35.88 -12.77
CA LEU A 248 -10.93 -34.57 -12.31
C LEU A 248 -9.78 -33.67 -11.85
N TYR A 249 -8.87 -34.19 -11.03
CA TYR A 249 -7.72 -33.42 -10.55
C TYR A 249 -6.73 -33.08 -11.66
N GLU A 250 -6.52 -33.96 -12.64
CA GLU A 250 -5.69 -33.65 -13.82
C GLU A 250 -6.26 -32.50 -14.64
N VAL A 251 -7.58 -32.49 -14.88
CA VAL A 251 -8.25 -31.38 -15.57
C VAL A 251 -8.13 -30.09 -14.76
N GLN A 252 -8.32 -30.15 -13.44
CA GLN A 252 -8.14 -28.98 -12.58
C GLN A 252 -6.71 -28.43 -12.68
N ILE A 253 -5.68 -29.26 -12.54
CA ILE A 253 -4.27 -28.82 -12.67
C ILE A 253 -4.05 -28.15 -14.03
N SER A 254 -4.52 -28.75 -15.13
CA SER A 254 -4.39 -28.16 -16.46
C SER A 254 -5.05 -26.78 -16.58
N ASN A 255 -6.23 -26.60 -15.96
CA ASN A 255 -6.93 -25.32 -15.96
C ASN A 255 -6.17 -24.27 -15.12
N TYR A 256 -5.66 -24.65 -13.95
CA TYR A 256 -4.85 -23.77 -13.10
C TYR A 256 -3.53 -23.37 -13.78
N ASP A 257 -2.84 -24.30 -14.45
CA ASP A 257 -1.63 -24.00 -15.21
C ASP A 257 -1.92 -22.98 -16.34
N ALA A 258 -3.04 -23.15 -17.05
CA ALA A 258 -3.45 -22.20 -18.09
C ALA A 258 -3.80 -20.81 -17.52
N GLU A 259 -4.46 -20.76 -16.36
CA GLU A 259 -4.77 -19.51 -15.65
C GLU A 259 -3.51 -18.79 -15.18
N LEU A 260 -2.54 -19.53 -14.61
CA LEU A 260 -1.24 -19.01 -14.19
C LEU A 260 -0.47 -18.41 -15.36
N GLU A 261 -0.41 -19.10 -16.51
CA GLU A 261 0.26 -18.56 -17.70
C GLU A 261 -0.44 -17.32 -18.24
N ARG A 262 -1.78 -17.28 -18.20
CA ARG A 262 -2.55 -16.09 -18.56
C ARG A 262 -2.21 -14.91 -17.64
N LEU A 263 -2.16 -15.14 -16.33
CA LEU A 263 -1.86 -14.10 -15.34
C LEU A 263 -0.42 -13.58 -15.48
N LYS A 264 0.55 -14.47 -15.73
CA LYS A 264 1.94 -14.08 -16.03
C LYS A 264 2.03 -13.24 -17.31
N ALA A 265 1.31 -13.62 -18.37
CA ALA A 265 1.28 -12.86 -19.61
C ALA A 265 0.64 -11.47 -19.41
N GLU A 266 -0.43 -11.38 -18.63
CA GLU A 266 -1.07 -10.12 -18.26
C GLU A 266 -0.12 -9.22 -17.46
N MET A 267 0.60 -9.77 -16.47
CA MET A 267 1.62 -9.03 -15.73
C MET A 267 2.76 -8.52 -16.62
N ALA A 268 3.23 -9.35 -17.56
CA ALA A 268 4.28 -8.94 -18.50
C ALA A 268 3.80 -7.84 -19.45
N SER A 269 2.54 -7.93 -19.91
CA SER A 269 1.91 -6.88 -20.72
C SER A 269 1.79 -5.57 -19.94
N LEU A 270 1.30 -5.64 -18.71
CA LEU A 270 1.15 -4.47 -17.83
C LEU A 270 2.51 -3.84 -17.51
N GLU A 271 3.54 -4.65 -17.25
CA GLU A 271 4.90 -4.15 -17.03
C GLU A 271 5.47 -3.46 -18.28
N SER A 272 5.23 -4.02 -19.47
CA SER A 272 5.62 -3.37 -20.73
C SER A 272 4.85 -2.06 -20.96
N GLU A 273 3.56 -2.02 -20.64
CA GLU A 273 2.73 -0.81 -20.75
C GLU A 273 3.25 0.28 -19.82
N ILE A 274 3.48 -0.05 -18.54
CA ILE A 274 4.09 0.85 -17.55
C ILE A 274 5.45 1.35 -18.03
N GLN A 275 6.31 0.47 -18.56
CA GLN A 275 7.62 0.89 -19.08
C GLN A 275 7.49 1.87 -20.25
N SER A 276 6.48 1.68 -21.11
CA SER A 276 6.25 2.60 -22.24
C SER A 276 5.73 3.96 -21.79
N LEU A 277 4.81 3.99 -20.82
CA LEU A 277 4.29 5.22 -20.20
C LEU A 277 5.38 5.96 -19.41
N ALA A 278 6.16 5.22 -18.61
CA ALA A 278 7.27 5.77 -17.84
C ALA A 278 8.47 6.19 -18.71
N GLY A 279 8.63 5.67 -19.93
CA GLY A 279 9.72 6.06 -20.82
C GLY A 279 9.52 7.42 -21.49
N GLY A 280 8.28 7.72 -21.90
CA GLY A 280 7.96 8.92 -22.69
C GLY A 280 7.75 10.18 -21.85
N GLU A 281 6.78 10.15 -20.94
CA GLU A 281 6.28 11.36 -20.26
C GLU A 281 7.06 11.67 -18.97
N TYR A 282 7.52 10.63 -18.27
CA TYR A 282 8.27 10.78 -17.02
C TYR A 282 9.66 11.39 -17.25
N SER A 283 10.31 11.11 -18.39
CA SER A 283 11.62 11.68 -18.71
C SER A 283 11.56 13.18 -19.01
N GLU A 284 10.48 13.65 -19.64
CA GLU A 284 10.23 15.07 -19.89
C GLU A 284 9.81 15.80 -18.60
N ALA A 285 8.98 15.16 -17.77
CA ALA A 285 8.61 15.68 -16.46
C ALA A 285 9.82 15.78 -15.50
N LEU A 286 10.72 14.80 -15.51
CA LEU A 286 11.96 14.87 -14.72
C LEU A 286 12.88 15.99 -15.20
N ARG A 287 13.03 16.16 -16.52
CA ARG A 287 13.87 17.22 -17.07
C ARG A 287 13.33 18.61 -16.73
N THR A 288 12.03 18.81 -16.85
CA THR A 288 11.38 20.08 -16.46
C THR A 288 11.48 20.33 -14.95
N LEU A 289 11.40 19.29 -14.12
CA LEU A 289 11.58 19.42 -12.68
C LEU A 289 13.03 19.76 -12.30
N GLU A 290 14.02 19.15 -12.96
CA GLU A 290 15.44 19.47 -12.79
C GLU A 290 15.74 20.91 -13.22
N GLU A 291 15.22 21.35 -14.38
CA GLU A 291 15.31 22.74 -14.84
C GLU A 291 14.69 23.73 -13.84
N LEU A 292 13.51 23.40 -13.28
CA LEU A 292 12.87 24.23 -12.25
C LEU A 292 13.65 24.25 -10.94
N GLN A 293 14.25 23.13 -10.55
CA GLN A 293 15.04 23.02 -9.34
C GLN A 293 16.35 23.80 -9.46
N GLU A 294 17.04 23.70 -10.60
CA GLU A 294 18.24 24.50 -10.89
C GLU A 294 17.92 25.99 -10.91
N SER A 295 16.79 26.38 -11.50
CA SER A 295 16.30 27.76 -11.48
C SER A 295 16.07 28.26 -10.04
N ARG A 296 15.42 27.47 -9.18
CA ARG A 296 15.21 27.82 -7.76
C ARG A 296 16.50 27.96 -6.97
N VAL A 297 17.44 27.03 -7.15
CA VAL A 297 18.75 27.10 -6.47
C VAL A 297 19.52 28.35 -6.89
N ASN A 298 19.46 28.71 -8.17
CA ASN A 298 20.06 29.94 -8.68
C ASN A 298 19.37 31.18 -8.07
N GLU A 299 18.04 31.21 -8.03
CA GLU A 299 17.28 32.30 -7.42
C GLU A 299 17.58 32.49 -5.93
N ASP A 300 17.66 31.39 -5.17
CA ASP A 300 18.00 31.43 -3.75
C ASP A 300 19.42 31.95 -3.53
N GLY A 301 20.37 31.56 -4.39
CA GLY A 301 21.72 32.11 -4.41
C GLY A 301 21.74 33.62 -4.65
N ILE A 302 20.95 34.11 -5.62
CA ILE A 302 20.81 35.54 -5.90
C ILE A 302 20.23 36.27 -4.69
N ARG A 303 19.18 35.73 -4.05
CA ARG A 303 18.57 36.31 -2.83
C ARG A 303 19.58 36.40 -1.68
N ALA A 304 20.33 35.33 -1.43
CA ALA A 304 21.34 35.30 -0.39
C ALA A 304 22.44 36.35 -0.64
N GLN A 305 22.87 36.51 -1.89
CA GLN A 305 23.87 37.51 -2.27
C GLN A 305 23.35 38.94 -2.08
N ILE A 306 22.10 39.22 -2.47
CA ILE A 306 21.45 40.53 -2.23
C ILE A 306 21.37 40.81 -0.72
N ALA A 307 20.96 39.83 0.08
CA ALA A 307 20.91 39.97 1.53
C ALA A 307 22.30 40.24 2.14
N ALA A 308 23.36 39.59 1.64
CA ALA A 308 24.73 39.83 2.09
C ALA A 308 25.23 41.25 1.77
N TYR A 309 24.87 41.81 0.61
CA TYR A 309 25.15 43.22 0.30
C TYR A 309 24.44 44.17 1.26
N TYR A 310 23.15 43.95 1.53
CA TYR A 310 22.42 44.78 2.51
C TYR A 310 22.99 44.63 3.93
N GLY A 311 23.44 43.43 4.32
CA GLY A 311 24.16 43.21 5.58
C GLY A 311 25.38 44.12 5.70
N ARG A 312 26.24 44.17 4.67
CA ARG A 312 27.41 45.06 4.64
C ARG A 312 27.06 46.54 4.69
N VAL A 313 26.02 46.95 3.95
CA VAL A 313 25.51 48.33 4.00
C VAL A 313 25.10 48.71 5.43
N ASN A 314 24.38 47.81 6.10
CA ASN A 314 23.94 48.00 7.48
C ASN A 314 25.12 48.02 8.47
N ASP A 315 26.11 47.13 8.31
CA ASP A 315 27.27 47.08 9.20
C ASP A 315 28.11 48.37 9.07
N ASN A 316 28.45 48.79 7.85
CA ASN A 316 29.19 50.03 7.59
C ASN A 316 28.43 51.28 8.08
N TRP A 317 27.10 51.27 7.95
CA TRP A 317 26.23 52.32 8.47
C TRP A 317 26.32 52.43 10.00
N ASN A 318 26.24 51.30 10.71
CA ASN A 318 26.31 51.27 12.18
C ASN A 318 27.70 51.65 12.71
N GLU A 319 28.76 51.37 11.95
CA GLU A 319 30.13 51.77 12.25
C GLU A 319 30.41 53.25 11.97
N ARG A 320 29.41 54.02 11.48
CA ARG A 320 29.52 55.43 11.08
C ARG A 320 30.61 55.66 10.04
N ASN A 321 30.72 54.75 9.07
CA ASN A 321 31.65 54.88 7.95
C ASN A 321 30.88 55.16 6.66
N PRO A 322 30.49 56.42 6.41
CA PRO A 322 29.58 56.77 5.31
C PRO A 322 30.19 56.46 3.92
N ALA A 323 31.50 56.65 3.76
CA ALA A 323 32.21 56.34 2.52
C ALA A 323 32.08 54.84 2.16
N GLU A 324 32.29 53.94 3.12
CA GLU A 324 32.16 52.50 2.89
C GLU A 324 30.70 52.04 2.73
N THR A 325 29.73 52.74 3.33
CA THR A 325 28.31 52.51 3.08
C THR A 325 27.95 52.81 1.62
N ILE A 326 28.39 53.96 1.09
CA ILE A 326 28.16 54.34 -0.30
C ILE A 326 28.83 53.35 -1.27
N GLU A 327 30.06 52.92 -0.98
CA GLU A 327 30.76 51.91 -1.79
C GLU A 327 30.01 50.57 -1.83
N SER A 328 29.48 50.13 -0.68
CA SER A 328 28.68 48.90 -0.61
C SER A 328 27.36 49.02 -1.38
N LEU A 329 26.72 50.18 -1.36
CA LEU A 329 25.51 50.48 -2.16
C LEU A 329 25.81 50.50 -3.67
N ASN A 330 26.95 51.06 -4.08
CA ASN A 330 27.40 51.03 -5.47
C ASN A 330 27.67 49.60 -5.95
N SER A 331 28.25 48.77 -5.08
CA SER A 331 28.51 47.35 -5.37
C SER A 331 27.21 46.56 -5.52
N LEU A 332 26.22 46.81 -4.65
CA LEU A 332 24.89 46.23 -4.77
C LEU A 332 24.19 46.65 -6.07
N GLU A 333 24.19 47.94 -6.39
CA GLU A 333 23.61 48.46 -7.63
C GLU A 333 24.27 47.85 -8.87
N THR A 334 25.60 47.69 -8.84
CA THR A 334 26.35 47.04 -9.93
C THR A 334 25.90 45.59 -10.09
N TYR A 335 25.86 44.83 -9.00
CA TYR A 335 25.42 43.43 -8.99
C TYR A 335 23.99 43.27 -9.53
N LEU A 336 23.05 44.11 -9.09
CA LEU A 336 21.67 44.09 -9.57
C LEU A 336 21.51 44.42 -11.07
N ASN A 337 22.48 45.12 -11.65
CA ASN A 337 22.49 45.48 -13.06
C ASN A 337 23.25 44.49 -13.96
N GLU A 338 23.91 43.46 -13.40
CA GLU A 338 24.56 42.42 -14.19
C GLU A 338 23.55 41.71 -15.09
N PRO A 339 23.86 41.44 -16.39
CA PRO A 339 22.88 40.92 -17.35
C PRO A 339 22.18 39.62 -16.93
N GLY A 340 22.87 38.70 -16.25
CA GLY A 340 22.28 37.45 -15.76
C GLY A 340 21.38 37.65 -14.54
N ILE A 341 21.79 38.53 -13.63
CA ILE A 341 21.05 38.86 -12.40
C ILE A 341 19.81 39.68 -12.72
N ARG A 342 19.94 40.68 -13.59
CA ARG A 342 18.85 41.57 -14.03
C ARG A 342 17.69 40.82 -14.71
N GLN A 343 17.99 39.69 -15.37
CA GLN A 343 16.98 38.88 -16.04
C GLN A 343 16.31 37.86 -15.12
N SER A 344 16.87 37.59 -13.94
CA SER A 344 16.23 36.71 -12.96
C SER A 344 14.88 37.27 -12.52
N GLU A 345 13.91 36.39 -12.32
CA GLU A 345 12.55 36.77 -11.94
C GLU A 345 12.52 37.51 -10.60
N VAL A 346 13.32 37.04 -9.63
CA VAL A 346 13.49 37.67 -8.31
C VAL A 346 13.92 39.13 -8.42
N VAL A 347 14.94 39.43 -9.23
CA VAL A 347 15.47 40.78 -9.36
C VAL A 347 14.53 41.65 -10.18
N ARG A 348 13.93 41.10 -11.24
CA ARG A 348 12.93 41.82 -12.04
C ARG A 348 11.76 42.28 -11.17
N ASN A 349 11.23 41.39 -10.32
CA ASN A 349 10.08 41.68 -9.47
C ASN A 349 10.42 42.65 -8.32
N ASN A 350 11.68 42.64 -7.84
CA ASN A 350 12.12 43.50 -6.73
C ASN A 350 12.98 44.70 -7.16
N ARG A 351 13.11 44.95 -8.46
CA ARG A 351 14.05 45.94 -8.98
C ARG A 351 13.74 47.33 -8.44
N ASP A 352 12.48 47.74 -8.55
CA ASP A 352 12.05 49.08 -8.19
C ASP A 352 12.22 49.29 -6.68
N VAL A 353 11.86 48.28 -5.89
CA VAL A 353 12.05 48.26 -4.43
C VAL A 353 13.53 48.40 -4.06
N ASN A 354 14.41 47.59 -4.65
CA ASN A 354 15.84 47.66 -4.38
C ASN A 354 16.44 49.02 -4.79
N SER A 355 16.05 49.54 -5.95
CA SER A 355 16.51 50.85 -6.43
C SER A 355 16.07 51.99 -5.52
N PHE A 356 14.85 51.89 -4.98
CA PHE A 356 14.30 52.82 -4.01
C PHE A 356 15.11 52.80 -2.71
N PHE A 357 15.38 51.61 -2.15
CA PHE A 357 16.19 51.47 -0.94
C PHE A 357 17.60 52.02 -1.11
N ILE A 358 18.27 51.69 -2.22
CA ILE A 358 19.61 52.22 -2.51
C ILE A 358 19.58 53.75 -2.54
N THR A 359 18.57 54.34 -3.21
CA THR A 359 18.42 55.80 -3.29
C THR A 359 18.12 56.42 -1.93
N ALA A 360 17.23 55.80 -1.14
CA ALA A 360 16.85 56.29 0.18
C ALA A 360 18.05 56.27 1.16
N ILE A 361 18.81 55.17 1.20
CA ILE A 361 19.99 55.05 2.07
C ILE A 361 21.07 56.04 1.63
N ARG A 362 21.32 56.22 0.33
CA ARG A 362 22.29 57.22 -0.16
C ARG A 362 21.95 58.64 0.33
N ARG A 363 20.67 59.01 0.28
CA ARG A 363 20.22 60.33 0.77
C ARG A 363 20.42 60.46 2.27
N LEU A 364 20.09 59.41 3.02
CA LEU A 364 20.26 59.39 4.47
C LEU A 364 21.74 59.52 4.86
N VAL A 365 22.64 58.82 4.16
CA VAL A 365 24.10 58.97 4.34
C VAL A 365 24.57 60.40 4.05
N SER A 366 24.12 61.00 2.94
CA SER A 366 24.51 62.37 2.60
C SER A 366 23.99 63.42 3.59
N LEU A 367 22.84 63.16 4.22
CA LEU A 367 22.28 64.04 5.24
C LEU A 367 23.11 63.95 6.53
N GLU A 368 23.49 62.74 6.95
CA GLU A 368 24.35 62.54 8.13
C GLU A 368 25.73 63.19 7.95
N GLU A 369 26.38 63.01 6.79
CA GLU A 369 27.65 63.67 6.48
C GLU A 369 27.53 65.20 6.54
N ALA A 370 26.42 65.77 6.04
CA ALA A 370 26.19 67.21 6.09
C ALA A 370 25.98 67.73 7.53
N ILE A 371 25.36 66.92 8.41
CA ILE A 371 25.18 67.24 9.83
C ILE A 371 26.52 67.19 10.55
N ASP A 372 27.32 66.14 10.35
CA ASP A 372 28.65 65.99 10.97
C ASP A 372 29.58 67.14 10.55
N ASP A 373 29.60 67.51 9.26
CA ASP A 373 30.37 68.65 8.76
C ASP A 373 29.91 69.99 9.37
N ALA A 374 28.60 70.16 9.59
CA ALA A 374 28.06 71.34 10.24
C ALA A 374 28.42 71.40 11.74
N GLU A 375 28.41 70.27 12.44
CA GLU A 375 28.80 70.17 13.85
C GLU A 375 30.30 70.46 14.05
N VAL A 376 31.16 69.91 13.19
CA VAL A 376 32.62 70.18 13.23
C VAL A 376 32.91 71.67 13.01
N ARG A 377 32.20 72.34 12.09
CA ARG A 377 32.32 73.79 11.87
C ARG A 377 31.88 74.61 13.09
N LEU A 378 30.82 74.19 13.78
CA LEU A 378 30.36 74.85 15.02
C LEU A 378 31.35 74.69 16.19
N LEU A 379 32.14 73.62 16.22
CA LEU A 379 33.13 73.36 17.28
C LEU A 379 34.51 73.99 17.01
N THR A 380 34.82 74.35 15.76
CA THR A 380 36.15 74.87 15.37
C THR A 380 36.20 76.39 15.24
N ASP A 381 35.05 77.06 15.16
CA ASP A 381 34.95 78.51 14.96
C ASP A 381 34.67 79.24 16.28
N GLU A 382 35.71 79.42 17.11
CA GLU A 382 35.63 80.10 18.43
C GLU A 382 35.55 81.64 18.31
N GLU A 383 35.58 82.21 17.09
CA GLU A 383 35.69 83.66 16.85
C GLU A 383 34.47 84.31 16.16
N SER A 384 33.39 83.58 15.90
CA SER A 384 32.22 84.07 15.15
C SER A 384 30.94 84.17 16.01
N ILE A 385 31.04 84.79 17.19
CA ILE A 385 29.88 85.10 18.06
C ILE A 385 28.87 86.09 17.40
N PHE A 386 29.23 86.78 16.32
CA PHE A 386 28.35 87.75 15.64
C PHE A 386 27.52 87.19 14.48
N GLY A 387 27.64 85.90 14.14
CA GLY A 387 26.83 85.24 13.10
C GLY A 387 25.83 84.20 13.62
N LEU A 388 25.72 84.04 14.95
CA LEU A 388 24.93 83.00 15.60
C LEU A 388 23.44 83.06 15.25
N GLU A 389 22.86 84.22 15.00
CA GLU A 389 21.43 84.35 14.69
C GLU A 389 21.09 83.90 13.25
N ASP A 390 21.96 84.23 12.27
CA ASP A 390 21.81 83.76 10.88
C ASP A 390 22.15 82.25 10.75
N LEU A 391 23.13 81.76 11.52
CA LEU A 391 23.47 80.34 11.58
C LEU A 391 22.42 79.51 12.33
N GLU A 392 21.82 80.05 13.40
CA GLU A 392 20.72 79.39 14.10
C GLU A 392 19.45 79.40 13.23
N SER A 393 19.23 80.45 12.43
CA SER A 393 18.17 80.45 11.41
C SER A 393 18.42 79.41 10.32
N ALA A 394 19.62 79.34 9.75
CA ALA A 394 19.96 78.33 8.74
C ALA A 394 19.94 76.89 9.29
N ARG A 395 20.37 76.68 10.54
CA ARG A 395 20.26 75.40 11.24
C ARG A 395 18.81 75.03 11.50
N ASN A 396 17.98 75.97 11.93
CA ASN A 396 16.57 75.72 12.18
C ASN A 396 15.80 75.49 10.87
N GLU A 397 16.19 76.13 9.77
CA GLU A 397 15.64 75.88 8.43
C GLU A 397 16.07 74.50 7.90
N ALA A 398 17.36 74.15 8.00
CA ALA A 398 17.85 72.81 7.64
C ALA A 398 17.24 71.71 8.53
N LEU A 399 17.05 71.96 9.84
CA LEU A 399 16.37 71.03 10.74
C LEU A 399 14.87 70.93 10.44
N ALA A 400 14.22 72.02 10.00
CA ALA A 400 12.82 71.99 9.59
C ALA A 400 12.63 71.25 8.26
N GLU A 401 13.54 71.45 7.30
CA GLU A 401 13.57 70.71 6.04
C GLU A 401 13.88 69.23 6.28
N ALA A 402 14.89 68.91 7.09
CA ALA A 402 15.20 67.54 7.50
C ALA A 402 14.06 66.88 8.31
N ALA A 403 13.35 67.64 9.16
CA ALA A 403 12.20 67.13 9.90
C ALA A 403 11.01 66.81 8.97
N GLU A 404 10.74 67.66 7.98
CA GLU A 404 9.69 67.40 7.00
C GLU A 404 10.06 66.24 6.07
N GLU A 405 11.33 66.13 5.67
CA GLU A 405 11.82 64.97 4.92
C GLU A 405 11.78 63.68 5.75
N SER A 406 12.13 63.73 7.04
CA SER A 406 11.99 62.59 7.96
C SER A 406 10.53 62.17 8.10
N ARG A 407 9.58 63.12 8.15
CA ARG A 407 8.15 62.85 8.19
C ARG A 407 7.68 62.14 6.91
N ILE A 408 8.16 62.59 5.75
CA ILE A 408 7.87 61.96 4.45
C ILE A 408 8.49 60.55 4.38
N LEU A 409 9.69 60.36 4.95
CA LEU A 409 10.36 59.06 4.99
C LEU A 409 9.64 58.08 5.92
N GLU A 410 9.19 58.52 7.10
CA GLU A 410 8.36 57.72 8.01
C GLU A 410 7.03 57.34 7.38
N GLU A 411 6.35 58.26 6.70
CA GLU A 411 5.10 57.98 5.99
C GLU A 411 5.30 56.92 4.89
N ARG A 412 6.40 57.03 4.13
CA ARG A 412 6.75 56.04 3.09
C ARG A 412 7.18 54.71 3.67
N LEU A 413 7.94 54.69 4.76
CA LEU A 413 8.35 53.47 5.46
C LEU A 413 7.12 52.75 6.04
N SER A 414 6.20 53.50 6.64
CA SER A 414 4.93 52.96 7.13
C SER A 414 4.09 52.37 5.99
N ALA A 415 4.00 53.07 4.85
CA ALA A 415 3.30 52.55 3.67
C ALA A 415 3.95 51.28 3.11
N PHE A 416 5.28 51.21 3.12
CA PHE A 416 6.04 50.03 2.71
C PHE A 416 5.81 48.83 3.65
N LEU A 417 5.86 49.06 4.97
CA LEU A 417 5.58 48.01 5.96
C LEU A 417 4.15 47.48 5.83
N HIS A 418 3.19 48.36 5.55
CA HIS A 418 1.81 47.95 5.26
C HIS A 418 1.73 47.11 3.96
N ALA A 419 2.44 47.49 2.90
CA ALA A 419 2.47 46.73 1.66
C ALA A 419 3.13 45.34 1.84
N LEU A 420 4.15 45.22 2.70
CA LEU A 420 4.73 43.93 3.06
C LEU A 420 3.75 43.03 3.82
N ASP A 421 2.95 43.60 4.73
CA ASP A 421 1.94 42.85 5.45
C ASP A 421 0.81 42.37 4.52
N GLU A 422 0.37 43.22 3.58
CA GLU A 422 -0.57 42.83 2.52
C GLU A 422 -0.01 41.70 1.63
N LEU A 423 1.26 41.80 1.22
CA LEU A 423 1.90 40.77 0.40
C LEU A 423 1.98 39.43 1.14
N LYS A 424 2.34 39.45 2.43
CA LYS A 424 2.37 38.27 3.28
C LYS A 424 0.98 37.63 3.39
N ASN A 425 -0.04 38.44 3.66
CA ASN A 425 -1.42 37.96 3.77
C ASN A 425 -1.93 37.38 2.44
N HIS A 426 -1.52 37.95 1.30
CA HIS A 426 -1.83 37.42 -0.02
C HIS A 426 -1.18 36.06 -0.26
N TYR A 427 0.10 35.91 0.09
CA TYR A 427 0.83 34.65 -0.04
C TYR A 427 0.24 33.55 0.86
N ASP A 428 -0.11 33.87 2.10
CA ASP A 428 -0.75 32.93 3.02
C ASP A 428 -2.14 32.49 2.49
N ALA A 429 -2.89 33.40 1.87
CA ALA A 429 -4.18 33.08 1.25
C ALA A 429 -4.04 32.16 0.03
N GLU A 430 -3.06 32.42 -0.86
CA GLU A 430 -2.81 31.62 -2.05
C GLU A 430 -2.28 30.22 -1.68
N TYR A 431 -1.39 30.13 -0.70
CA TYR A 431 -0.91 28.86 -0.15
C TYR A 431 -2.06 28.00 0.40
N ASN A 432 -2.97 28.60 1.18
CA ASN A 432 -4.14 27.91 1.71
C ASN A 432 -5.10 27.47 0.59
N ALA A 433 -5.32 28.29 -0.44
CA ALA A 433 -6.16 27.95 -1.58
C ALA A 433 -5.63 26.75 -2.38
N VAL A 434 -4.30 26.67 -2.60
CA VAL A 434 -3.67 25.52 -3.26
C VAL A 434 -3.78 24.26 -2.40
N PHE A 435 -3.64 24.39 -1.07
CA PHE A 435 -3.78 23.27 -0.15
C PHE A 435 -5.22 22.73 -0.12
N GLU A 436 -6.24 23.60 -0.08
CA GLU A 436 -7.64 23.21 -0.13
C GLU A 436 -8.02 22.54 -1.46
N ASN A 437 -7.57 23.09 -2.60
CA ASN A 437 -7.83 22.51 -3.92
C ASN A 437 -7.20 21.10 -4.07
N ASN A 438 -5.99 20.89 -3.54
CA ASN A 438 -5.36 19.56 -3.54
C ASN A 438 -6.09 18.56 -2.63
N ARG A 439 -6.64 19.02 -1.49
CA ARG A 439 -7.45 18.18 -0.60
C ARG A 439 -8.75 17.74 -1.27
N ASP A 440 -9.43 18.65 -1.97
CA ASP A 440 -10.68 18.35 -2.69
C ASP A 440 -10.44 17.39 -3.87
N ASN A 441 -9.36 17.57 -4.62
CA ASN A 441 -8.98 16.64 -5.69
C ASN A 441 -8.64 15.25 -5.16
N SER A 442 -7.95 15.15 -4.01
CA SER A 442 -7.66 13.86 -3.38
C SER A 442 -8.93 13.16 -2.90
N ALA A 443 -9.90 13.90 -2.36
CA ALA A 443 -11.20 13.35 -1.95
C ALA A 443 -12.01 12.87 -3.16
N HIS A 444 -11.97 13.60 -4.28
CA HIS A 444 -12.66 13.19 -5.51
C HIS A 444 -12.08 11.90 -6.11
N ILE A 445 -10.74 11.77 -6.16
CA ILE A 445 -10.07 10.54 -6.64
C ILE A 445 -10.41 9.35 -5.73
N ALA A 446 -10.43 9.54 -4.41
CA ALA A 446 -10.80 8.50 -3.46
C ALA A 446 -12.26 8.04 -3.65
N SER A 447 -13.19 8.97 -3.94
CA SER A 447 -14.58 8.65 -4.28
C SER A 447 -14.68 7.84 -5.57
N LEU A 448 -13.99 8.24 -6.65
CA LEU A 448 -14.02 7.53 -7.93
C LEU A 448 -13.45 6.10 -7.81
N LEU A 449 -12.40 5.91 -7.00
CA LEU A 449 -11.85 4.58 -6.72
C LEU A 449 -12.82 3.72 -5.90
N SER A 450 -13.52 4.31 -4.93
CA SER A 450 -14.55 3.62 -4.15
C SER A 450 -15.72 3.17 -5.05
N ASP A 451 -16.25 4.07 -5.88
CA ASP A 451 -17.35 3.78 -6.79
C ASP A 451 -16.96 2.68 -7.80
N LYS A 452 -15.72 2.71 -8.31
CA LYS A 452 -15.22 1.67 -9.21
C LYS A 452 -15.09 0.31 -8.54
N LEU A 453 -14.72 0.27 -7.26
CA LEU A 453 -14.64 -0.97 -6.48
C LEU A 453 -16.04 -1.53 -6.17
N GLU A 454 -17.01 -0.66 -5.87
CA GLU A 454 -18.41 -1.03 -5.66
C GLU A 454 -19.03 -1.63 -6.93
N ILE A 455 -18.83 -0.98 -8.09
CA ILE A 455 -19.29 -1.49 -9.40
C ILE A 455 -18.64 -2.85 -9.71
N LYS A 456 -17.35 -3.04 -9.41
CA LYS A 456 -16.66 -4.33 -9.62
C LYS A 456 -17.22 -5.43 -8.71
N SER A 457 -17.56 -5.10 -7.48
CA SER A 457 -18.19 -6.02 -6.51
C SER A 457 -19.59 -6.43 -6.97
N ASP A 458 -20.42 -5.46 -7.35
CA ASP A 458 -21.80 -5.71 -7.82
C ASP A 458 -21.82 -6.54 -9.11
N LEU A 459 -20.89 -6.27 -10.02
CA LEU A 459 -20.74 -7.05 -11.25
C LEU A 459 -20.36 -8.50 -10.95
N LYS A 460 -19.45 -8.73 -9.99
CA LYS A 460 -19.04 -10.08 -9.55
C LYS A 460 -20.19 -10.82 -8.87
N SER A 461 -20.96 -10.15 -8.02
CA SER A 461 -22.14 -10.76 -7.39
C SER A 461 -23.24 -11.09 -8.42
N SER A 462 -23.43 -10.23 -9.42
CA SER A 462 -24.42 -10.48 -10.47
C SER A 462 -24.01 -11.60 -11.42
N THR A 463 -22.72 -11.77 -11.73
CA THR A 463 -22.24 -12.90 -12.54
C THR A 463 -22.35 -14.22 -11.79
N HIS A 464 -22.09 -14.25 -10.48
CA HIS A 464 -22.31 -15.45 -9.67
C HIS A 464 -23.78 -15.87 -9.62
N LEU A 465 -24.72 -14.93 -9.43
CA LEU A 465 -26.15 -15.22 -9.44
C LEU A 465 -26.65 -15.77 -10.79
N LEU A 466 -26.14 -15.23 -11.90
CA LEU A 466 -26.46 -15.74 -13.23
C LEU A 466 -25.90 -17.14 -13.45
N LEU A 467 -24.66 -17.39 -13.01
CA LEU A 467 -24.00 -18.71 -13.09
C LEU A 467 -24.77 -19.76 -12.29
N ASP A 468 -25.17 -19.45 -11.06
CA ASP A 468 -25.92 -20.37 -10.21
C ASP A 468 -27.29 -20.73 -10.81
N SER A 469 -28.03 -19.73 -11.32
CA SER A 469 -29.32 -19.98 -11.98
C SER A 469 -29.18 -20.81 -13.27
N PHE A 470 -28.07 -20.63 -13.97
CA PHE A 470 -27.77 -21.35 -15.21
C PHE A 470 -27.40 -22.80 -14.93
N VAL A 471 -26.54 -23.05 -13.93
CA VAL A 471 -26.19 -24.41 -13.49
C VAL A 471 -27.43 -25.16 -12.99
N GLU A 472 -28.31 -24.49 -12.24
CA GLU A 472 -29.58 -25.06 -11.79
C GLU A 472 -30.49 -25.44 -12.98
N SER A 473 -30.56 -24.58 -14.00
CA SER A 473 -31.31 -24.84 -15.24
C SER A 473 -30.71 -25.96 -16.10
N ALA A 474 -29.38 -26.03 -16.19
CA ALA A 474 -28.65 -27.05 -16.95
C ALA A 474 -28.75 -28.45 -16.30
N ASN A 475 -28.78 -28.49 -14.97
CA ASN A 475 -28.97 -29.73 -14.20
C ASN A 475 -30.40 -30.28 -14.29
N ALA A 476 -31.39 -29.45 -14.64
CA ALA A 476 -32.76 -29.88 -14.87
C ALA A 476 -32.99 -30.58 -16.22
N LEU A 477 -32.00 -30.60 -17.12
CA LEU A 477 -32.08 -31.26 -18.43
C LEU A 477 -31.64 -32.73 -18.34
N GLU A 478 -32.48 -33.63 -18.88
CA GLU A 478 -32.38 -35.09 -18.74
C GLU A 478 -31.28 -35.75 -19.58
N THR A 479 -30.71 -35.05 -20.57
CA THR A 479 -29.75 -35.62 -21.52
C THR A 479 -28.41 -34.88 -21.50
N ASP A 480 -27.33 -35.63 -21.29
CA ASP A 480 -25.96 -35.11 -21.18
C ASP A 480 -25.52 -34.36 -22.45
N GLU A 481 -26.02 -34.77 -23.63
CA GLU A 481 -25.67 -34.17 -24.92
C GLU A 481 -26.22 -32.73 -25.07
N ILE A 482 -27.41 -32.45 -24.54
CA ILE A 482 -27.99 -31.09 -24.52
C ILE A 482 -27.28 -30.23 -23.48
N ARG A 483 -26.86 -30.85 -22.37
CA ARG A 483 -26.16 -30.18 -21.29
C ARG A 483 -24.77 -29.69 -21.75
N GLU A 484 -24.01 -30.52 -22.46
CA GLU A 484 -22.72 -30.10 -23.04
C GLU A 484 -22.85 -28.97 -24.07
N GLN A 485 -23.86 -29.02 -24.95
CA GLN A 485 -24.07 -27.96 -25.94
C GLN A 485 -24.41 -26.62 -25.27
N ILE A 486 -25.29 -26.64 -24.27
CA ILE A 486 -25.70 -25.43 -23.54
C ILE A 486 -24.54 -24.86 -22.71
N TYR A 487 -23.72 -25.70 -22.07
CA TYR A 487 -22.51 -25.22 -21.38
C TYR A 487 -21.51 -24.59 -22.36
N GLY A 488 -21.37 -25.13 -23.57
CA GLY A 488 -20.51 -24.57 -24.61
C GLY A 488 -20.94 -23.18 -25.07
N GLU A 489 -22.23 -23.01 -25.42
CA GLU A 489 -22.78 -21.72 -25.86
C GLU A 489 -22.70 -20.64 -24.76
N PHE A 490 -22.95 -21.02 -23.51
CA PHE A 490 -22.89 -20.10 -22.37
C PHE A 490 -21.46 -19.66 -22.02
N LEU A 491 -20.48 -20.56 -22.11
CA LEU A 491 -19.07 -20.19 -21.93
C LEU A 491 -18.58 -19.25 -23.04
N GLU A 492 -19.08 -19.41 -24.27
CA GLU A 492 -18.79 -18.50 -25.38
C GLU A 492 -19.39 -17.11 -25.12
N GLU A 493 -20.63 -17.04 -24.63
CA GLU A 493 -21.32 -15.78 -24.33
C GLU A 493 -20.70 -15.04 -23.11
N ILE A 494 -20.29 -15.76 -22.06
CA ILE A 494 -19.50 -15.19 -20.95
C ILE A 494 -18.17 -14.64 -21.47
N ASN A 495 -17.48 -15.36 -22.35
CA ASN A 495 -16.19 -14.93 -22.87
C ASN A 495 -16.32 -13.65 -23.73
N ILE A 496 -17.40 -13.52 -24.51
CA ILE A 496 -17.74 -12.30 -25.27
C ILE A 496 -18.01 -11.13 -24.33
N LEU A 497 -18.85 -11.32 -23.30
CA LEU A 497 -19.15 -10.27 -22.31
C LEU A 497 -17.90 -9.84 -21.52
N THR A 498 -17.02 -10.79 -21.20
CA THR A 498 -15.75 -10.50 -20.50
C THR A 498 -14.76 -9.73 -21.38
N LEU A 499 -14.79 -9.94 -22.71
CA LEU A 499 -14.00 -9.20 -23.69
C LEU A 499 -14.54 -7.78 -23.93
N GLU A 500 -15.86 -7.57 -23.90
CA GLU A 500 -16.48 -6.23 -24.04
C GLU A 500 -16.33 -5.36 -22.78
N LEU A 501 -16.10 -5.96 -21.62
CA LEU A 501 -15.87 -5.27 -20.33
C LEU A 501 -14.40 -4.93 -20.06
N LYS A 502 -13.47 -5.28 -20.96
CA LYS A 502 -12.08 -4.80 -20.90
C LYS A 502 -12.04 -3.33 -21.34
N PRO A 503 -11.54 -2.40 -20.49
CA PRO A 503 -11.41 -0.99 -20.86
C PRO A 503 -10.42 -0.77 -22.02
#